data_AF-A0A964QV95-F1
#
_entry.id   AF-A0A964QV95-F1
#
_cell.length_a   1.000
_cell.length_b   1.000
_cell.length_c   1.000
_cell.angle_alpha   90.00
_cell.angle_beta   90.00
_cell.angle_gamma   90.00
#
_symmetry.space_group_name_H-M   'P 1'
#
loop_
_entity.id
_entity.type
_entity.pdbx_description
1 polymer ?
#
loop_
_entity_poly.entity_id
_entity_poly.type
_entity_poly.pdbx_seq_one_letter_code
_entity_poly.pdbx_strand_id
1 'polypeptide(L)'
;MSGHNKWSQIKLKKGKTDAKKSQVFSKYAKLIANEARMAKGNKDAPALRAAIERARKENMPNENIERAIKKATEGGGALEAIMYEG
;
A
#
# COMPACT_ATOMS: atom_id res chain seq x y z
N MET A 1 -17.30 -8.34 37.52
CA MET A 1 -16.03 -8.78 36.91
C MET A 1 -15.41 -7.61 36.16
N SER A 2 -14.56 -6.82 36.81
CA SER A 2 -13.87 -5.71 36.15
C SER A 2 -12.64 -6.21 35.40
N GLY A 3 -12.87 -6.80 34.22
CA GLY A 3 -11.83 -7.25 33.29
C GLY A 3 -11.18 -6.10 32.49
N HIS A 4 -11.05 -4.91 33.07
CA HIS A 4 -10.51 -3.72 32.41
C HIS A 4 -8.99 -3.67 32.54
N ASN A 5 -8.31 -4.63 31.93
CA ASN A 5 -6.89 -4.53 31.70
C ASN A 5 -6.66 -3.44 30.62
N LYS A 6 -6.04 -2.32 31.01
CA LYS A 6 -5.62 -1.23 30.11
C LYS A 6 -4.86 -1.75 28.89
N TRP A 7 -4.02 -2.77 29.06
CA TRP A 7 -3.31 -3.44 27.98
C TRP A 7 -4.24 -4.11 26.96
N SER A 8 -5.27 -4.84 27.42
CA SER A 8 -6.22 -5.51 26.53
C SER A 8 -6.96 -4.52 25.63
N GLN A 9 -7.34 -3.36 26.17
CA GLN A 9 -7.98 -2.29 25.40
C GLN A 9 -7.01 -1.65 24.39
N ILE A 10 -5.76 -1.38 24.80
CA ILE A 10 -4.72 -0.86 23.91
C ILE A 10 -4.43 -1.84 22.77
N LYS A 11 -4.33 -3.14 23.07
CA LYS A 11 -4.10 -4.21 22.08
C LYS A 11 -5.20 -4.25 21.03
N LEU A 12 -6.47 -4.22 21.45
CA LEU A 12 -7.61 -4.22 20.53
C LEU A 12 -7.66 -2.96 19.67
N LYS A 13 -7.43 -1.78 20.26
CA LYS A 13 -7.40 -0.52 19.52
C LYS A 13 -6.25 -0.50 18.50
N LYS A 14 -5.05 -0.90 18.92
CA LYS A 14 -3.87 -1.00 18.05
C LYS A 14 -4.09 -1.98 16.91
N GLY A 15 -4.62 -3.17 17.19
CA GLY A 15 -4.91 -4.18 16.15
C GLY A 15 -5.87 -3.66 15.07
N LYS A 16 -6.92 -2.91 15.46
CA LYS A 16 -7.84 -2.27 14.49
C LYS A 16 -7.13 -1.21 13.65
N THR A 17 -6.28 -0.37 14.25
CA THR A 17 -5.52 0.66 13.53
C THR A 17 -4.50 0.04 12.58
N ASP A 18 -3.77 -0.97 13.03
CA ASP A 18 -2.75 -1.66 12.24
C ASP A 18 -3.38 -2.40 11.04
N ALA A 19 -4.55 -3.01 11.23
CA ALA A 19 -5.31 -3.65 10.14
C ALA A 19 -5.79 -2.63 9.09
N LYS A 20 -6.27 -1.45 9.51
CA LYS A 20 -6.62 -0.38 8.56
C LYS A 20 -5.39 0.10 7.80
N LYS A 21 -4.27 0.30 8.50
CA LYS A 21 -3.01 0.76 7.90
C LYS A 21 -2.45 -0.25 6.90
N SER A 22 -2.52 -1.55 7.20
CA SER A 22 -2.06 -2.61 6.28
C SER A 22 -2.90 -2.69 5.02
N GLN A 23 -4.21 -2.45 5.10
CA GLN A 23 -5.11 -2.36 3.94
C GLN A 23 -4.75 -1.16 3.05
N VAL A 24 -4.54 0.01 3.66
CA VAL A 24 -4.11 1.23 2.94
C VAL A 24 -2.78 0.99 2.23
N PHE A 25 -1.81 0.39 2.93
CA PHE A 25 -0.51 0.06 2.33
C PHE A 25 -0.63 -0.94 1.19
N SER A 26 -1.48 -1.96 1.34
CA SER A 26 -1.73 -2.93 0.28
C SER A 26 -2.36 -2.28 -0.97
N LYS A 27 -3.25 -1.29 -0.79
CA LYS A 27 -3.84 -0.51 -1.89
C LYS A 27 -2.78 0.30 -2.64
N TYR A 28 -1.92 1.03 -1.92
CA TYR A 28 -0.85 1.81 -2.56
C TYR A 28 0.22 0.93 -3.20
N ALA A 29 0.58 -0.21 -2.59
CA ALA A 29 1.53 -1.14 -3.18
C ALA A 29 1.03 -1.69 -4.53
N LYS A 30 -0.26 -2.03 -4.63
CA LYS A 30 -0.88 -2.46 -5.90
C LYS A 30 -0.91 -1.33 -6.94
N LEU A 31 -1.24 -0.11 -6.52
CA LEU A 31 -1.24 1.06 -7.41
C LEU A 31 0.17 1.34 -7.95
N ILE A 32 1.17 1.43 -7.07
CA ILE A 32 2.57 1.63 -7.45
C ILE A 32 3.05 0.51 -8.38
N ALA A 33 2.70 -0.74 -8.12
CA ALA A 33 3.08 -1.85 -8.97
C ALA A 33 2.47 -1.76 -10.37
N ASN A 34 1.20 -1.35 -10.49
CA ASN A 34 0.56 -1.17 -11.79
C ASN A 34 1.22 -0.03 -12.59
N GLU A 35 1.38 1.14 -11.96
CA GLU A 35 2.03 2.29 -12.60
C GLU A 35 3.50 2.02 -12.95
N ALA A 36 4.23 1.33 -12.07
CA ALA A 36 5.61 0.94 -12.32
C ALA A 36 5.75 -0.01 -13.50
N ARG A 37 4.79 -0.92 -13.69
CA ARG A 37 4.76 -1.78 -14.88
C ARG A 37 4.51 -0.98 -16.14
N MET A 38 3.50 -0.09 -16.13
CA MET A 38 3.20 0.78 -17.29
C MET A 38 4.39 1.68 -17.64
N ALA A 39 5.10 2.18 -16.64
CA ALA A 39 6.29 3.01 -16.80
C ALA A 39 7.60 2.22 -17.05
N LYS A 40 7.56 0.88 -17.12
CA LYS A 40 8.74 -0.01 -17.19
C LYS A 40 9.81 0.29 -16.13
N GLY A 41 9.38 0.69 -14.93
CA GLY A 41 10.26 1.06 -13.82
C GLY A 41 10.79 2.50 -13.85
N ASN A 42 10.38 3.33 -14.82
CA ASN A 42 10.79 4.73 -14.86
C ASN A 42 10.08 5.56 -13.77
N LYS A 43 10.83 5.93 -12.74
CA LYS A 43 10.37 6.73 -11.58
C LYS A 43 9.96 8.16 -11.93
N ASP A 44 10.39 8.68 -13.08
CA ASP A 44 10.06 10.03 -13.54
C ASP A 44 8.70 10.09 -14.26
N ALA A 45 8.09 8.94 -14.52
CA ALA A 45 6.74 8.89 -15.09
C ALA A 45 5.74 9.61 -14.14
N PRO A 46 4.95 10.58 -14.64
CA PRO A 46 4.05 11.38 -13.79
C PRO A 46 3.10 10.54 -12.93
N ALA A 47 2.57 9.45 -13.48
CA ALA A 47 1.63 8.57 -12.79
C ALA A 47 2.29 7.78 -11.64
N LEU A 48 3.48 7.22 -11.89
CA LEU A 48 4.26 6.52 -10.85
C LEU A 48 4.71 7.48 -9.75
N ARG A 49 5.17 8.68 -10.12
CA ARG A 49 5.54 9.72 -9.17
C ARG A 49 4.36 10.12 -8.27
N ALA A 50 3.20 10.38 -8.84
CA ALA A 50 2.00 10.71 -8.08
C ALA A 50 1.58 9.58 -7.12
N ALA A 51 1.69 8.32 -7.54
CA ALA A 51 1.43 7.17 -6.68
C ALA A 51 2.41 7.08 -5.49
N ILE A 52 3.71 7.32 -5.74
CA ILE A 52 4.75 7.36 -4.71
C ILE A 52 4.49 8.49 -3.70
N GLU A 53 4.15 9.69 -4.18
CA GLU A 53 3.86 10.84 -3.32
C GLU A 53 2.64 10.58 -2.41
N ARG A 54 1.57 9.96 -2.95
CA ARG A 54 0.40 9.56 -2.16
C ARG A 54 0.75 8.51 -1.11
N ALA A 55 1.57 7.51 -1.45
CA ALA A 55 2.01 6.51 -0.50
C ALA A 55 2.87 7.11 0.64
N ARG A 56 3.74 8.07 0.32
CA ARG A 56 4.55 8.79 1.31
C ARG A 56 3.70 9.64 2.26
N LYS A 57 2.63 10.29 1.77
CA LYS A 57 1.67 11.03 2.62
C LYS A 57 1.01 10.14 3.67
N GLU A 58 0.89 8.85 3.39
CA GLU A 58 0.30 7.84 4.29
C GLU A 58 1.33 7.18 5.21
N ASN A 59 2.55 7.73 5.24
CA ASN A 59 3.69 7.19 5.99
C ASN A 59 4.06 5.76 5.59
N MET A 60 3.90 5.40 4.31
CA MET A 60 4.45 4.15 3.80
C MET A 60 5.99 4.23 3.81
N PRO A 61 6.70 3.24 4.39
CA PRO A 61 8.16 3.17 4.33
C PRO A 61 8.69 3.15 2.89
N ASN A 62 9.79 3.85 2.63
CA ASN A 62 10.41 3.89 1.29
C ASN A 62 10.82 2.49 0.80
N GLU A 63 11.28 1.61 1.69
CA GLU A 63 11.61 0.21 1.37
C GLU A 63 10.41 -0.55 0.77
N ASN A 64 9.19 -0.31 1.28
CA ASN A 64 7.98 -0.93 0.75
C ASN A 64 7.65 -0.42 -0.66
N ILE A 65 7.89 0.86 -0.92
CA ILE A 65 7.68 1.49 -2.22
C ILE A 65 8.66 0.89 -3.24
N GLU A 66 9.94 0.83 -2.90
CA GLU A 66 10.98 0.28 -3.77
C GLU A 66 10.76 -1.20 -4.05
N ARG A 67 10.36 -1.98 -3.04
CA ARG A 67 9.99 -3.39 -3.20
C ARG A 67 8.80 -3.57 -4.15
N ALA A 68 7.79 -2.69 -4.07
CA ALA A 68 6.64 -2.74 -4.98
C ALA A 68 7.04 -2.44 -6.43
N ILE A 69 7.91 -1.45 -6.65
CA ILE A 69 8.44 -1.10 -7.98
C ILE A 69 9.25 -2.28 -8.54
N LYS A 70 10.19 -2.82 -7.76
CA LYS A 70 11.05 -3.94 -8.16
C LYS A 70 10.23 -5.18 -8.53
N LYS A 71 9.23 -5.53 -7.71
CA LYS A 71 8.32 -6.66 -7.98
C LYS A 71 7.51 -6.47 -9.27
N ALA A 72 7.15 -5.24 -9.62
CA ALA A 72 6.41 -4.94 -10.83
C ALA A 72 7.26 -5.08 -12.10
N THR A 73 8.54 -4.72 -12.03
CA THR A 73 9.49 -4.81 -13.15
C THR A 73 10.05 -6.21 -13.36
N GLU A 74 10.19 -7.01 -12.30
CA GLU A 74 10.81 -8.36 -12.34
C GLU A 74 9.81 -9.49 -12.69
N GLY A 75 8.65 -9.18 -13.26
CA GLY A 75 7.77 -10.20 -13.86
C GLY A 75 6.65 -10.76 -12.96
N GLY A 76 6.09 -9.96 -12.06
CA GLY A 76 4.82 -10.31 -11.41
C GLY A 76 3.68 -10.46 -12.44
N GLY A 77 2.63 -11.26 -12.14
CA GLY A 77 1.45 -11.41 -13.00
C GLY A 77 0.72 -10.09 -13.29
N ALA A 78 0.01 -10.04 -14.42
CA ALA A 78 -0.76 -8.87 -14.85
C ALA A 78 -1.83 -8.51 -13.80
N LEU A 79 -1.91 -7.22 -13.44
CA LEU A 79 -2.99 -6.69 -12.63
C LEU A 79 -3.89 -5.91 -13.59
N GLU A 80 -5.14 -6.33 -13.72
CA GLU A 80 -6.12 -5.63 -14.54
C GLU A 80 -7.00 -4.74 -13.66
N ALA A 81 -7.26 -3.53 -14.15
CA ALA A 81 -8.19 -2.61 -13.51
C ALA A 81 -9.60 -2.93 -14.02
N ILE A 82 -10.45 -3.43 -13.13
CA ILE A 82 -11.87 -3.68 -13.42
C ILE A 82 -12.68 -2.63 -12.68
N MET A 83 -13.51 -1.88 -13.41
CA MET A 83 -14.48 -0.95 -12.84
C MET A 83 -15.83 -1.66 -12.78
N TYR A 84 -16.47 -1.62 -11.61
CA TYR A 84 -17.84 -2.08 -11.45
C TYR A 84 -18.74 -0.85 -11.35
N GLU A 85 -19.77 -0.81 -12.20
CA GLU A 85 -20.88 0.14 -12.10
C GLU A 85 -22.07 -0.62 -11.53
N GLY A 86 -22.67 -0.10 -10.45
CA GLY A 86 -23.80 -0.69 -9.75
C GLY A 86 -24.53 0.35 -8.92
#